data_AF-A0A518JRN5-F1
#
_entry.id   AF-A0A518JRN5-F1
#
_cell.length_a   1.000
_cell.length_b   1.000
_cell.length_c   1.000
_cell.angle_alpha   90.00
_cell.angle_beta   90.00
_cell.angle_gamma   90.00
#
_symmetry.space_group_name_H-M   'P 1'
#
loop_
_entity.id
_entity.type
_entity.pdbx_description
1 polymer ?
#
loop_
_entity_poly.entity_id
_entity_poly.type
_entity_poly.pdbx_seq_one_letter_code
_entity_poly.pdbx_strand_id
1 'polypeptide(L)'
;MNFNGQDGAVESNNLKTGTSRKFTMLKSNLSLLVAFAILAAATSTTMAQTPSSGAGIDDSKSPKVGNGATPDFITVSQKQPVSEQPSFTQGESQSDVVTLFEWTGANPRTAKIAKIKSTDGRQWTVPARTHFQFAPKAFDLYNEANKVTPAGLADVDVNQIPVIDAGGDEVFTAYVFGDNYFEFYVNGKLLAVDPVPMTPFNSNVIRFKAQRPVTIGVMGVDWEERLGLGFEQFRGAPFHQGDAGLVAVIKNAAGETVSITDEPWKAQTFYVAPLKSPDCLVVDGSHRDSSKCSTEDVEDGTTWFAAHWPIPQNWAAADFKDHHWPNAVTFTNDFVGVNNKPAYTNFTDLFDAPDADAKFIWSSSLVHDNLVLMRTTIGK
;
A
#
# COMPACT_ATOMS: atom_id res chain seq x y z
N MET A 1 19.27 47.87 -48.61
CA MET A 1 20.67 48.17 -48.29
C MET A 1 21.38 46.85 -48.05
N ASN A 2 22.44 46.61 -48.83
CA ASN A 2 23.47 45.56 -48.64
C ASN A 2 24.02 45.61 -47.18
N PHE A 3 24.62 44.59 -46.56
CA PHE A 3 25.64 43.64 -47.03
C PHE A 3 25.71 42.39 -46.12
N ASN A 4 26.13 41.27 -46.72
CA ASN A 4 27.02 40.18 -46.25
C ASN A 4 27.70 40.36 -44.88
N GLY A 5 28.02 39.34 -44.08
CA GLY A 5 28.28 37.93 -44.38
C GLY A 5 29.64 37.51 -43.78
N GLN A 6 29.74 36.22 -43.49
CA GLN A 6 30.95 35.38 -43.35
C GLN A 6 31.77 35.34 -42.04
N ASP A 7 31.75 34.12 -41.48
CA ASP A 7 32.86 33.17 -41.31
C ASP A 7 34.00 33.46 -40.33
N GLY A 8 34.29 32.41 -39.55
CA GLY A 8 35.52 32.25 -38.78
C GLY A 8 35.55 30.99 -37.93
N ALA A 9 35.64 29.81 -38.57
CA ALA A 9 36.14 28.60 -37.93
C ALA A 9 37.68 28.65 -37.88
N VAL A 10 38.30 28.30 -36.74
CA VAL A 10 39.69 27.82 -36.68
C VAL A 10 39.82 26.72 -35.63
N GLU A 11 40.51 25.68 -36.07
CA GLU A 11 40.75 24.39 -35.45
C GLU A 11 41.76 24.40 -34.27
N SER A 12 41.68 23.30 -33.51
CA SER A 12 42.75 22.49 -32.90
C SER A 12 44.10 23.12 -32.54
N ASN A 13 44.59 22.82 -31.34
CA ASN A 13 45.83 22.05 -31.22
C ASN A 13 46.02 21.34 -29.87
N ASN A 14 46.49 20.11 -29.99
CA ASN A 14 47.04 19.22 -28.97
C ASN A 14 48.14 19.88 -28.11
N LEU A 15 48.31 19.46 -26.85
CA LEU A 15 49.56 18.80 -26.44
C LEU A 15 49.43 18.03 -25.11
N LYS A 16 50.16 16.91 -25.10
CA LYS A 16 50.28 15.85 -24.10
C LYS A 16 51.08 16.27 -22.85
N THR A 17 50.84 15.57 -21.74
CA THR A 17 51.78 14.90 -20.80
C THR A 17 51.02 14.69 -19.48
N GLY A 18 50.94 13.54 -18.80
CA GLY A 18 51.73 12.32 -18.82
C GLY A 18 52.41 12.15 -17.46
N THR A 19 51.76 11.55 -16.45
CA THR A 19 52.49 10.82 -15.39
C THR A 19 51.62 9.75 -14.71
N SER A 20 52.18 8.54 -14.72
CA SER A 20 51.71 7.29 -14.13
C SER A 20 51.65 7.32 -12.60
N ARG A 21 50.63 6.69 -12.00
CA ARG A 21 50.73 6.06 -10.68
C ARG A 21 50.24 4.63 -10.71
N LYS A 22 51.10 3.77 -10.17
CA LYS A 22 51.11 2.31 -10.20
C LYS A 22 49.95 1.71 -9.40
N PHE A 23 49.32 0.72 -10.00
CA PHE A 23 48.55 -0.34 -9.35
C PHE A 23 49.46 -1.17 -8.45
N THR A 24 49.01 -1.44 -7.22
CA THR A 24 49.55 -2.53 -6.39
C THR A 24 48.37 -3.39 -5.95
N MET A 25 48.28 -4.60 -6.51
CA MET A 25 47.40 -5.66 -6.02
C MET A 25 47.92 -6.16 -4.67
N LEU A 26 47.05 -6.25 -3.67
CA LEU A 26 47.28 -7.09 -2.50
C LEU A 26 46.31 -8.26 -2.55
N LYS A 27 46.84 -9.45 -2.81
CA LYS A 27 46.15 -10.72 -2.56
C LYS A 27 46.12 -10.95 -1.05
N SER A 28 44.96 -11.29 -0.50
CA SER A 28 44.90 -12.03 0.75
C SER A 28 43.85 -13.14 0.63
N ASN A 29 44.36 -14.37 0.75
CA ASN A 29 43.60 -15.59 0.98
C ASN A 29 43.29 -15.66 2.47
N LEU A 30 42.05 -15.92 2.85
CA LEU A 30 41.79 -16.72 4.05
C LEU A 30 40.43 -17.40 3.94
N SER A 31 40.49 -18.71 3.70
CA SER A 31 39.39 -19.65 3.91
C SER A 31 39.16 -19.81 5.40
N LEU A 32 37.92 -19.68 5.86
CA LEU A 32 37.49 -20.34 7.09
C LEU A 32 36.05 -20.85 6.93
N LEU A 33 35.95 -22.16 6.73
CA LEU A 33 34.74 -22.95 6.95
C LEU A 33 34.38 -22.85 8.44
N VAL A 34 33.15 -22.46 8.75
CA VAL A 34 32.52 -22.78 10.04
C VAL A 34 31.23 -23.51 9.73
N ALA A 35 31.24 -24.82 9.97
CA ALA A 35 30.08 -25.66 9.94
C ALA A 35 29.29 -25.46 11.24
N PHE A 36 28.01 -25.08 11.15
CA PHE A 36 27.07 -25.21 12.26
C PHE A 36 26.25 -26.48 12.07
N ALA A 37 26.45 -27.41 12.99
CA ALA A 37 25.71 -28.65 13.08
C ALA A 37 24.30 -28.39 13.62
N ILE A 38 23.34 -29.07 13.00
CA ILE A 38 21.95 -29.23 13.42
C ILE A 38 21.92 -30.01 14.74
N LEU A 39 21.27 -29.48 15.78
CA LEU A 39 20.82 -30.27 16.91
C LEU A 39 19.31 -30.09 17.09
N ALA A 40 18.56 -31.04 16.52
CA ALA A 40 17.15 -31.22 16.83
C ALA A 40 17.04 -31.95 18.18
N ALA A 41 16.60 -31.24 19.21
CA ALA A 41 16.15 -31.85 20.46
C ALA A 41 14.62 -31.91 20.43
N ALA A 42 14.10 -33.09 20.10
CA ALA A 42 12.70 -33.43 20.31
C ALA A 42 12.49 -33.69 21.81
N THR A 43 11.76 -32.80 22.49
CA THR A 43 11.18 -33.09 23.81
C THR A 43 9.70 -33.37 23.64
N SER A 44 9.37 -34.66 23.74
CA SER A 44 8.02 -35.17 23.91
C SER A 44 7.46 -34.73 25.25
N THR A 45 6.48 -33.83 25.26
CA THR A 45 5.61 -33.61 26.43
C THR A 45 4.34 -34.41 26.26
N THR A 46 4.24 -35.43 27.10
CA THR A 46 3.09 -36.28 27.36
C THR A 46 1.85 -35.46 27.72
N MET A 47 0.74 -35.73 27.01
CA MET A 47 -0.60 -35.31 27.42
C MET A 47 -0.97 -36.01 28.73
N ALA A 48 -1.20 -35.23 29.78
CA ALA A 48 -1.85 -35.70 30.99
C ALA A 48 -3.36 -35.51 30.84
N GLN A 49 -4.08 -36.64 30.84
CA GLN A 49 -5.52 -36.72 30.99
C GLN A 49 -5.92 -36.29 32.40
N THR A 50 -6.97 -35.49 32.52
CA THR A 50 -7.72 -35.30 33.77
C THR A 50 -9.13 -35.88 33.61
N PRO A 51 -9.69 -36.46 34.69
CA PRO A 51 -10.79 -37.41 34.61
C PRO A 51 -12.17 -36.74 34.57
N SER A 52 -13.11 -37.50 34.02
CA SER A 52 -14.54 -37.27 34.09
C SER A 52 -15.07 -37.44 35.52
N SER A 53 -16.02 -36.59 35.90
CA SER A 53 -16.98 -36.87 36.96
C SER A 53 -18.37 -36.59 36.42
N GLY A 54 -19.11 -37.67 36.15
CA GLY A 54 -20.54 -37.62 35.88
C GLY A 54 -21.33 -37.51 37.18
N ALA A 55 -22.43 -36.76 37.13
CA ALA A 55 -23.59 -36.95 37.97
C ALA A 55 -24.82 -36.78 37.06
N GLY A 56 -25.50 -37.88 36.76
CA GLY A 56 -26.79 -37.86 36.08
C GLY A 56 -27.93 -37.63 37.06
N ILE A 57 -29.02 -37.02 36.59
CA ILE A 57 -30.38 -37.25 37.08
C ILE A 57 -31.32 -37.28 35.88
N ASP A 58 -32.24 -38.22 35.98
CA ASP A 58 -33.18 -38.83 35.05
C ASP A 58 -34.47 -38.00 34.79
N ASP A 59 -35.20 -38.51 33.82
CA ASP A 59 -36.32 -38.09 32.99
C ASP A 59 -37.59 -37.41 33.56
N SER A 60 -38.28 -36.80 32.58
CA SER A 60 -39.73 -36.73 32.37
C SER A 60 -40.51 -35.51 32.90
N LYS A 61 -40.94 -34.68 31.94
CA LYS A 61 -42.34 -34.22 31.75
C LYS A 61 -42.42 -33.23 30.59
N SER A 62 -43.01 -33.65 29.46
CA SER A 62 -43.67 -32.69 28.55
C SER A 62 -44.94 -32.16 29.23
N PRO A 63 -45.30 -30.88 29.00
CA PRO A 63 -46.43 -30.68 28.10
C PRO A 63 -46.43 -29.37 27.27
N LYS A 64 -47.09 -29.49 26.11
CA LYS A 64 -47.94 -28.51 25.41
C LYS A 64 -47.33 -27.28 24.72
N VAL A 65 -47.47 -27.33 23.40
CA VAL A 65 -47.49 -26.23 22.43
C VAL A 65 -48.54 -25.18 22.83
N GLY A 66 -48.12 -23.92 22.88
CA GLY A 66 -48.96 -22.73 23.02
C GLY A 66 -48.37 -21.58 22.22
N ASN A 67 -49.21 -20.97 21.38
CA ASN A 67 -48.91 -19.88 20.45
C ASN A 67 -48.33 -18.62 21.13
N GLY A 68 -47.45 -17.93 20.38
CA GLY A 68 -47.43 -16.47 20.32
C GLY A 68 -46.38 -15.77 21.20
N ALA A 69 -45.20 -15.54 20.62
CA ALA A 69 -44.44 -14.30 20.73
C ALA A 69 -43.21 -14.40 19.81
N THR A 70 -43.16 -13.57 18.78
CA THR A 70 -41.94 -13.29 18.02
C THR A 70 -40.87 -12.75 18.97
N PRO A 71 -39.62 -13.24 18.95
CA PRO A 71 -38.57 -12.60 19.71
C PRO A 71 -38.24 -11.27 19.04
N ASP A 72 -38.44 -10.19 19.79
CA ASP A 72 -37.99 -8.85 19.41
C ASP A 72 -36.51 -8.90 19.08
N PHE A 73 -36.18 -8.67 17.81
CA PHE A 73 -34.83 -8.34 17.39
C PHE A 73 -34.46 -7.05 18.10
N ILE A 74 -33.58 -7.14 19.10
CA ILE A 74 -32.90 -5.99 19.66
C ILE A 74 -32.11 -5.37 18.50
N THR A 75 -32.66 -4.32 17.91
CA THR A 75 -31.95 -3.44 16.99
C THR A 75 -30.84 -2.81 17.81
N VAL A 76 -29.62 -3.31 17.68
CA VAL A 76 -28.43 -2.57 18.10
C VAL A 76 -28.38 -1.35 17.21
N SER A 77 -28.92 -0.24 17.69
CA SER A 77 -28.75 1.06 17.08
C SER A 77 -27.24 1.33 17.06
N GLN A 78 -26.63 1.22 15.88
CA GLN A 78 -25.28 1.72 15.68
C GLN A 78 -25.34 3.23 15.89
N LYS A 79 -25.02 3.63 17.11
CA LYS A 79 -24.83 5.01 17.50
C LYS A 79 -23.83 5.61 16.50
N GLN A 80 -24.21 6.74 15.89
CA GLN A 80 -23.34 7.45 14.95
C GLN A 80 -21.92 7.55 15.51
N PRO A 81 -20.87 7.35 14.69
CA PRO A 81 -19.52 7.42 15.19
C PRO A 81 -19.29 8.84 15.70
N VAL A 82 -19.05 8.95 17.01
CA VAL A 82 -18.40 10.11 17.62
C VAL A 82 -17.17 10.40 16.78
N SER A 83 -16.95 11.67 16.38
CA SER A 83 -15.74 12.09 15.67
C SER A 83 -14.53 11.49 16.38
N GLU A 84 -13.90 10.51 15.74
CA GLU A 84 -12.75 9.85 16.33
C GLU A 84 -11.56 10.79 16.18
N GLN A 85 -11.19 11.41 17.29
CA GLN A 85 -10.04 12.31 17.34
C GLN A 85 -8.76 11.50 17.10
N PRO A 86 -7.78 12.04 16.35
CA PRO A 86 -6.52 11.36 16.11
C PRO A 86 -5.71 11.16 17.40
N SER A 87 -4.98 10.05 17.45
CA SER A 87 -3.86 9.88 18.38
C SER A 87 -2.60 10.48 17.74
N PHE A 88 -1.91 11.37 18.43
CA PHE A 88 -0.69 12.01 17.90
C PHE A 88 0.59 11.33 18.38
N THR A 89 1.51 11.13 17.46
CA THR A 89 2.92 10.80 17.73
C THR A 89 3.80 12.01 17.38
N GLN A 90 5.01 12.06 17.94
CA GLN A 90 5.99 13.09 17.64
C GLN A 90 7.38 12.47 17.55
N GLY A 91 8.12 12.85 16.52
CA GLY A 91 9.50 12.41 16.30
C GLY A 91 9.64 11.05 15.63
N GLU A 92 10.89 10.75 15.24
CA GLU A 92 11.23 9.52 14.51
C GLU A 92 11.23 8.29 15.42
N SER A 93 10.64 7.20 14.94
CA SER A 93 10.67 5.92 15.63
C SER A 93 11.98 5.19 15.43
N GLN A 94 12.54 4.71 16.55
CA GLN A 94 13.69 3.81 16.56
C GLN A 94 13.39 2.47 17.27
N SER A 95 12.12 2.23 17.62
CA SER A 95 11.72 1.04 18.39
C SER A 95 11.19 -0.06 17.47
N ASP A 96 11.63 -1.30 17.69
CA ASP A 96 11.19 -2.49 16.96
C ASP A 96 11.28 -2.34 15.43
N VAL A 97 12.38 -1.74 14.96
CA VAL A 97 12.61 -1.53 13.52
C VAL A 97 12.82 -2.87 12.82
N VAL A 98 12.01 -3.15 11.81
CA VAL A 98 12.09 -4.36 10.98
C VAL A 98 12.19 -3.95 9.53
N THR A 99 13.21 -4.46 8.83
CA THR A 99 13.30 -4.38 7.37
C THR A 99 12.35 -5.39 6.74
N LEU A 100 11.45 -4.92 5.88
CA LEU A 100 10.53 -5.77 5.13
C LEU A 100 11.07 -6.16 3.77
N PHE A 101 11.70 -5.22 3.06
CA PHE A 101 12.15 -5.40 1.69
C PHE A 101 13.35 -4.50 1.38
N GLU A 102 14.33 -5.06 0.66
CA GLU A 102 15.54 -4.36 0.21
C GLU A 102 15.68 -4.51 -1.30
N TRP A 103 15.77 -3.38 -2.00
CA TRP A 103 16.12 -3.32 -3.41
C TRP A 103 17.57 -2.88 -3.58
N THR A 104 18.27 -3.48 -4.54
CA THR A 104 19.69 -3.20 -4.80
C THR A 104 19.97 -2.64 -6.19
N GLY A 105 18.94 -2.29 -6.96
CA GLY A 105 19.10 -1.70 -8.29
C GLY A 105 19.14 -0.17 -8.26
N ALA A 106 18.62 0.47 -9.30
CA ALA A 106 18.65 1.92 -9.42
C ALA A 106 17.77 2.59 -8.34
N ASN A 107 18.27 3.67 -7.74
CA ASN A 107 17.62 4.44 -6.67
C ASN A 107 17.06 3.55 -5.53
N PRO A 108 17.91 2.74 -4.88
CA PRO A 108 17.46 1.78 -3.90
C PRO A 108 16.91 2.48 -2.66
N ARG A 109 15.69 2.13 -2.26
CA ARG A 109 15.08 2.51 -0.99
C ARG A 109 14.66 1.27 -0.22
N THR A 110 14.82 1.32 1.10
CA THR A 110 14.57 0.17 1.99
C THR A 110 13.24 0.34 2.69
N ALA A 111 12.31 -0.59 2.45
CA ALA A 111 11.04 -0.60 3.15
C ALA A 111 11.22 -1.14 4.56
N LYS A 112 10.97 -0.29 5.56
CA LYS A 112 11.01 -0.66 6.99
C LYS A 112 9.66 -0.40 7.63
N ILE A 113 9.44 -1.07 8.77
CA ILE A 113 8.39 -0.74 9.72
C ILE A 113 8.99 -0.54 11.11
N ALA A 114 8.32 0.21 11.97
CA ALA A 114 8.67 0.35 13.38
C ALA A 114 7.43 0.47 14.26
N LYS A 115 7.64 0.50 15.58
CA LYS A 115 6.61 0.79 16.57
C LYS A 115 6.82 2.18 17.16
N ILE A 116 5.74 2.94 17.32
CA ILE A 116 5.79 4.26 17.98
C ILE A 116 4.62 4.40 18.95
N LYS A 117 4.85 5.09 20.07
CA LYS A 117 3.83 5.29 21.10
C LYS A 117 3.31 6.72 21.02
N SER A 118 1.99 6.88 20.92
CA SER A 118 1.33 8.19 20.94
C SER A 118 1.20 8.72 22.38
N THR A 119 0.90 10.01 22.49
CA THR A 119 0.78 10.72 23.78
C THR A 119 -0.35 10.19 24.67
N ASP A 120 -1.38 9.60 24.06
CA ASP A 120 -2.49 8.90 24.75
C ASP A 120 -2.14 7.46 25.18
N GLY A 121 -0.91 7.02 24.93
CA GLY A 121 -0.38 5.74 25.35
C GLY A 121 -0.64 4.57 24.40
N ARG A 122 -1.30 4.79 23.26
CA ARG A 122 -1.49 3.75 22.22
C ARG A 122 -0.19 3.48 21.47
N GLN A 123 -0.05 2.27 20.94
CA GLN A 123 1.10 1.85 20.14
C GLN A 123 0.69 1.64 18.68
N TRP A 124 1.43 2.27 17.78
CA TRP A 124 1.18 2.28 16.34
C TRP A 124 2.30 1.53 15.61
N THR A 125 1.99 1.03 14.41
CA THR A 125 2.99 0.51 13.47
C THR A 125 3.10 1.51 12.35
N VAL A 126 4.31 1.98 12.05
CA VAL A 126 4.57 3.02 11.06
C VAL A 126 5.43 2.48 9.91
N PRO A 127 5.13 2.80 8.63
CA PRO A 127 3.98 3.63 8.21
C PRO A 127 2.62 2.92 8.39
N ALA A 128 2.58 1.59 8.31
CA ALA A 128 1.36 0.83 8.52
C ALA A 128 1.61 -0.59 9.03
N ARG A 129 0.59 -1.17 9.69
CA ARG A 129 0.54 -2.62 9.91
C ARG A 129 -0.02 -3.30 8.66
N THR A 130 0.85 -3.96 7.90
CA THR A 130 0.49 -4.67 6.68
C THR A 130 0.56 -6.19 6.84
N HIS A 131 0.08 -6.90 5.83
CA HIS A 131 0.16 -8.34 5.63
C HIS A 131 1.30 -8.73 4.68
N PHE A 132 2.20 -7.79 4.37
CA PHE A 132 3.27 -7.96 3.38
C PHE A 132 4.05 -9.27 3.54
N GLN A 133 4.45 -9.62 4.76
CA GLN A 133 5.33 -10.78 4.97
C GLN A 133 4.68 -12.12 4.67
N PHE A 134 3.35 -12.23 4.75
CA PHE A 134 2.67 -13.53 4.78
C PHE A 134 1.49 -13.65 3.79
N ALA A 135 0.96 -12.54 3.28
CA ALA A 135 -0.08 -12.58 2.26
C ALA A 135 0.48 -12.98 0.89
N PRO A 136 -0.35 -13.63 0.05
CA PRO A 136 -0.01 -13.89 -1.36
C PRO A 136 0.39 -12.59 -2.07
N LYS A 137 1.42 -12.66 -2.91
CA LYS A 137 1.82 -11.52 -3.73
C LYS A 137 0.98 -11.45 -4.99
N ALA A 138 0.62 -10.23 -5.39
CA ALA A 138 0.02 -10.00 -6.70
C ALA A 138 1.01 -10.40 -7.79
N PHE A 139 0.50 -10.85 -8.94
CA PHE A 139 1.39 -11.18 -10.05
C PHE A 139 1.95 -9.89 -10.65
N ASP A 140 3.22 -9.93 -11.04
CA ASP A 140 3.88 -8.80 -11.68
C ASP A 140 3.29 -8.60 -13.09
N LEU A 141 2.72 -7.42 -13.32
CA LEU A 141 2.51 -6.90 -14.67
C LEU A 141 3.83 -6.29 -15.16
N TYR A 142 4.51 -5.56 -14.27
CA TYR A 142 5.87 -5.08 -14.43
C TYR A 142 6.55 -5.01 -13.07
N ASN A 143 7.77 -5.55 -12.95
CA ASN A 143 8.58 -5.50 -11.74
C ASN A 143 10.05 -5.77 -12.08
N GLU A 144 10.89 -4.73 -11.99
CA GLU A 144 12.33 -4.85 -12.24
C GLU A 144 13.04 -5.78 -11.26
N ALA A 145 12.59 -5.80 -9.98
CA ALA A 145 13.20 -6.66 -8.97
C ALA A 145 13.04 -8.15 -9.30
N ASN A 146 11.95 -8.52 -9.99
CA ASN A 146 11.68 -9.87 -10.46
C ASN A 146 12.00 -10.10 -11.95
N LYS A 147 12.61 -9.11 -12.62
CA LYS A 147 12.96 -9.16 -14.06
C LYS A 147 11.74 -9.37 -14.97
N VAL A 148 10.57 -8.90 -14.55
CA VAL A 148 9.35 -8.88 -15.36
C VAL A 148 9.23 -7.48 -15.96
N THR A 149 9.63 -7.33 -17.22
CA THR A 149 9.72 -6.02 -17.88
C THR A 149 9.13 -6.05 -19.30
N PRO A 150 7.84 -6.38 -19.47
CA PRO A 150 7.19 -6.34 -20.78
C PRO A 150 7.18 -4.90 -21.33
N ALA A 151 7.18 -4.76 -22.66
CA ALA A 151 7.12 -3.44 -23.30
C ALA A 151 5.70 -2.87 -23.31
N GLY A 152 4.69 -3.73 -23.12
CA GLY A 152 3.31 -3.33 -22.85
C GLY A 152 2.38 -4.54 -22.69
N LEU A 153 1.07 -4.30 -22.63
CA LEU A 153 0.08 -5.34 -22.30
C LEU A 153 0.07 -6.51 -23.31
N ALA A 154 0.45 -6.27 -24.57
CA ALA A 154 0.51 -7.30 -25.61
C ALA A 154 1.57 -8.39 -25.34
N ASP A 155 2.58 -8.10 -24.51
CA ASP A 155 3.63 -9.07 -24.15
C ASP A 155 3.24 -9.92 -22.93
N VAL A 156 2.07 -9.69 -22.35
CA VAL A 156 1.62 -10.32 -21.10
C VAL A 156 0.58 -11.40 -21.39
N ASP A 157 0.90 -12.65 -21.09
CA ASP A 157 -0.08 -13.74 -21.15
C ASP A 157 -0.92 -13.78 -19.86
N VAL A 158 -1.98 -12.96 -19.85
CA VAL A 158 -2.90 -12.83 -18.71
C VAL A 158 -3.56 -14.18 -18.35
N ASN A 159 -3.68 -15.11 -19.30
CA ASN A 159 -4.34 -16.40 -19.06
C ASN A 159 -3.50 -17.34 -18.20
N GLN A 160 -2.18 -17.15 -18.13
CA GLN A 160 -1.30 -17.92 -17.26
C GLN A 160 -1.38 -17.52 -15.79
N ILE A 161 -1.97 -16.35 -15.49
CA ILE A 161 -2.14 -15.88 -14.12
C ILE A 161 -3.26 -16.69 -13.45
N PRO A 162 -3.01 -17.33 -12.29
CA PRO A 162 -4.01 -18.07 -11.55
C PRO A 162 -5.21 -17.20 -11.17
N VAL A 163 -6.40 -17.82 -11.21
CA VAL A 163 -7.64 -17.18 -10.79
C VAL A 163 -7.92 -17.53 -9.33
N ILE A 164 -7.93 -16.52 -8.46
CA ILE A 164 -8.18 -16.66 -7.02
C ILE A 164 -9.68 -16.75 -6.77
N ASP A 165 -10.13 -17.75 -6.01
CA ASP A 165 -11.54 -17.83 -5.61
C ASP A 165 -11.86 -16.82 -4.51
N ALA A 166 -12.74 -15.85 -4.79
CA ALA A 166 -13.28 -14.88 -3.84
C ALA A 166 -14.81 -15.01 -3.65
N GLY A 167 -15.40 -16.13 -4.08
CA GLY A 167 -16.81 -16.47 -3.91
C GLY A 167 -17.67 -16.03 -5.10
N GLY A 168 -17.92 -16.95 -6.03
CA GLY A 168 -18.77 -16.78 -7.21
C GLY A 168 -18.16 -17.38 -8.47
N ASP A 169 -18.76 -17.15 -9.63
CA ASP A 169 -18.34 -17.77 -10.90
C ASP A 169 -17.83 -16.76 -11.95
N GLU A 170 -18.16 -15.46 -11.81
CA GLU A 170 -17.69 -14.44 -12.76
C GLU A 170 -16.21 -14.14 -12.51
N VAL A 171 -15.41 -14.21 -13.58
CA VAL A 171 -13.97 -13.90 -13.52
C VAL A 171 -13.76 -12.40 -13.76
N PHE A 172 -12.96 -11.80 -12.90
CA PHE A 172 -12.48 -10.43 -13.00
C PHE A 172 -10.96 -10.44 -13.11
N THR A 173 -10.42 -9.41 -13.77
CA THR A 173 -8.98 -9.11 -13.81
C THR A 173 -8.77 -7.67 -13.39
N ALA A 174 -8.14 -7.46 -12.24
CA ALA A 174 -7.72 -6.15 -11.76
C ALA A 174 -6.26 -5.90 -12.15
N TYR A 175 -6.00 -4.76 -12.75
CA TYR A 175 -4.67 -4.22 -12.99
C TYR A 175 -4.47 -3.04 -12.06
N VAL A 176 -3.34 -2.99 -11.37
CA VAL A 176 -3.10 -2.00 -10.30
C VAL A 176 -1.68 -1.47 -10.45
N PHE A 177 -1.52 -0.16 -10.35
CA PHE A 177 -0.24 0.49 -10.11
C PHE A 177 -0.37 1.30 -8.81
N GLY A 178 0.57 1.11 -7.90
CA GLY A 178 0.65 1.81 -6.63
C GLY A 178 1.92 2.67 -6.55
N ASP A 179 1.75 3.88 -6.04
CA ASP A 179 2.82 4.75 -5.58
C ASP A 179 2.62 4.86 -4.04
N ASN A 180 3.19 4.01 -3.19
CA ASN A 180 4.06 2.88 -3.49
C ASN A 180 3.43 1.49 -3.27
N TYR A 181 2.57 1.29 -2.26
CA TYR A 181 2.14 -0.06 -1.84
C TYR A 181 0.63 -0.22 -1.78
N PHE A 182 0.14 -1.43 -2.07
CA PHE A 182 -1.26 -1.79 -1.85
C PHE A 182 -1.51 -3.18 -1.27
N GLU A 183 -2.67 -3.36 -0.63
CA GLU A 183 -3.29 -4.65 -0.35
C GLU A 183 -4.69 -4.71 -0.95
N PHE A 184 -5.00 -5.77 -1.69
CA PHE A 184 -6.21 -5.91 -2.48
C PHE A 184 -7.19 -6.93 -1.88
N TYR A 185 -8.40 -6.45 -1.60
CA TYR A 185 -9.47 -7.21 -0.97
C TYR A 185 -10.68 -7.31 -1.89
N VAL A 186 -11.34 -8.48 -1.85
CA VAL A 186 -12.64 -8.71 -2.51
C VAL A 186 -13.61 -9.25 -1.49
N ASN A 187 -14.74 -8.56 -1.30
CA ASN A 187 -15.79 -8.92 -0.34
C ASN A 187 -15.24 -9.21 1.08
N GLY A 188 -14.20 -8.47 1.49
CA GLY A 188 -13.53 -8.63 2.79
C GLY A 188 -12.40 -9.65 2.83
N LYS A 189 -12.21 -10.47 1.78
CA LYS A 189 -11.11 -11.42 1.69
C LYS A 189 -9.87 -10.76 1.08
N LEU A 190 -8.76 -10.76 1.81
CA LEU A 190 -7.45 -10.38 1.27
C LEU A 190 -7.03 -11.38 0.20
N LEU A 191 -6.89 -10.92 -1.05
CA LEU A 191 -6.51 -11.79 -2.17
C LEU A 191 -5.02 -11.72 -2.46
N ALA A 192 -4.47 -10.50 -2.47
CA ALA A 192 -3.09 -10.27 -2.83
C ALA A 192 -2.57 -8.96 -2.22
N VAL A 193 -1.27 -8.88 -2.07
CA VAL A 193 -0.56 -7.64 -1.72
C VAL A 193 0.51 -7.34 -2.77
N ASP A 194 0.84 -6.08 -2.90
CA ASP A 194 1.96 -5.64 -3.73
C ASP A 194 3.26 -6.37 -3.34
N PRO A 195 4.04 -6.92 -4.30
CA PRO A 195 5.33 -7.55 -4.04
C PRO A 195 6.45 -6.58 -3.63
N VAL A 196 6.30 -5.27 -3.84
CA VAL A 196 7.33 -4.26 -3.60
C VAL A 196 6.74 -3.10 -2.79
N PRO A 197 7.12 -2.94 -1.51
CA PRO A 197 6.52 -1.88 -0.69
C PRO A 197 6.94 -0.45 -1.00
N MET A 198 8.06 -0.23 -1.70
CA MET A 198 8.61 1.12 -1.89
C MET A 198 9.32 1.29 -3.24
N THR A 199 10.45 0.60 -3.45
CA THR A 199 11.17 0.64 -4.73
C THR A 199 11.65 -0.75 -5.12
N PRO A 200 11.76 -1.07 -6.41
CA PRO A 200 11.39 -0.23 -7.57
C PRO A 200 9.87 -0.12 -7.75
N PHE A 201 9.42 0.89 -8.50
CA PHE A 201 8.01 0.97 -8.91
C PHE A 201 7.60 -0.23 -9.76
N ASN A 202 6.41 -0.75 -9.49
CA ASN A 202 5.84 -1.92 -10.16
C ASN A 202 4.36 -1.71 -10.48
N SER A 203 3.85 -2.59 -11.32
CA SER A 203 2.42 -2.74 -11.55
C SER A 203 2.07 -4.21 -11.52
N ASN A 204 0.82 -4.49 -11.21
CA ASN A 204 0.37 -5.83 -10.86
C ASN A 204 -0.94 -6.19 -11.53
N VAL A 205 -1.18 -7.49 -11.56
CA VAL A 205 -2.37 -8.10 -12.11
C VAL A 205 -2.90 -9.18 -11.17
N ILE A 206 -4.20 -9.13 -10.91
CA ILE A 206 -4.90 -10.02 -9.98
C ILE A 206 -6.15 -10.55 -10.69
N ARG A 207 -6.22 -11.86 -10.89
CA ARG A 207 -7.41 -12.52 -11.43
C ARG A 207 -8.17 -13.19 -10.32
N PHE A 208 -9.49 -12.98 -10.27
CA PHE A 208 -10.31 -13.56 -9.22
C PHE A 208 -11.72 -13.91 -9.70
N LYS A 209 -12.38 -14.83 -9.00
CA LYS A 209 -13.80 -15.14 -9.17
C LYS A 209 -14.64 -14.52 -8.08
N ALA A 210 -15.71 -13.83 -8.44
CA ALA A 210 -16.66 -13.26 -7.49
C ALA A 210 -18.09 -13.26 -8.06
N GLN A 211 -19.07 -13.07 -7.19
CA GLN A 211 -20.47 -12.85 -7.55
C GLN A 211 -20.81 -11.37 -7.36
N ARG A 212 -21.47 -10.75 -8.36
CA ARG A 212 -22.00 -9.38 -8.22
C ARG A 212 -23.15 -9.32 -7.20
N PRO A 213 -23.28 -8.21 -6.44
CA PRO A 213 -22.37 -7.06 -6.41
C PRO A 213 -21.03 -7.41 -5.76
N VAL A 214 -19.93 -6.89 -6.34
CA VAL A 214 -18.56 -7.16 -5.85
C VAL A 214 -18.02 -5.93 -5.16
N THR A 215 -17.68 -6.02 -3.88
CA THR A 215 -16.97 -4.96 -3.15
C THR A 215 -15.47 -5.15 -3.30
N ILE A 216 -14.80 -4.12 -3.80
CA ILE A 216 -13.34 -4.03 -3.85
C ILE A 216 -12.89 -3.12 -2.71
N GLY A 217 -11.93 -3.59 -1.92
CA GLY A 217 -11.23 -2.79 -0.92
C GLY A 217 -9.75 -2.74 -1.24
N VAL A 218 -9.13 -1.57 -1.14
CA VAL A 218 -7.68 -1.41 -1.29
C VAL A 218 -7.11 -0.67 -0.09
N MET A 219 -6.15 -1.24 0.61
CA MET A 219 -5.32 -0.50 1.58
C MET A 219 -4.11 0.02 0.82
N GLY A 220 -3.97 1.32 0.67
CA GLY A 220 -2.80 1.97 0.13
C GLY A 220 -1.87 2.45 1.25
N VAL A 221 -0.57 2.32 1.05
CA VAL A 221 0.46 2.85 1.97
C VAL A 221 1.48 3.65 1.15
N ASP A 222 1.67 4.90 1.57
CA ASP A 222 2.84 5.70 1.19
C ASP A 222 3.99 5.31 2.13
N TRP A 223 5.11 4.86 1.57
CA TRP A 223 6.18 4.32 2.38
C TRP A 223 7.17 5.41 2.78
N GLU A 224 7.48 5.49 4.07
CA GLU A 224 8.39 6.50 4.62
C GLU A 224 9.78 5.90 4.90
N GLU A 225 10.85 6.69 4.76
CA GLU A 225 12.20 6.29 5.19
C GLU A 225 12.49 6.71 6.64
N ARG A 226 11.86 7.81 7.08
CA ARG A 226 11.93 8.34 8.45
C ARG A 226 10.66 7.93 9.19
N LEU A 227 10.75 6.78 9.86
CA LEU A 227 9.60 6.07 10.44
C LEU A 227 8.87 6.92 11.47
N GLY A 228 7.56 7.12 11.30
CA GLY A 228 6.72 7.96 12.15
C GLY A 228 6.69 9.45 11.78
N LEU A 229 7.36 9.84 10.69
CA LEU A 229 7.47 11.23 10.25
C LEU A 229 7.00 11.50 8.82
N GLY A 230 6.77 10.48 7.97
CA GLY A 230 6.33 10.67 6.59
C GLY A 230 7.37 11.31 5.67
N PHE A 231 8.65 11.28 6.06
CA PHE A 231 9.73 11.88 5.27
C PHE A 231 10.61 10.83 4.60
N GLU A 232 11.17 11.23 3.47
CA GLU A 232 12.18 10.52 2.69
C GLU A 232 13.36 11.43 2.35
N GLN A 233 14.46 10.83 1.88
CA GLN A 233 15.57 11.59 1.32
C GLN A 233 15.39 11.73 -0.19
N PHE A 234 15.40 12.98 -0.68
CA PHE A 234 15.25 13.26 -2.10
C PHE A 234 16.07 14.47 -2.54
N ARG A 235 16.84 14.32 -3.64
CA ARG A 235 17.62 15.40 -4.30
C ARG A 235 18.44 16.30 -3.36
N GLY A 236 18.93 15.76 -2.25
CA GLY A 236 19.73 16.50 -1.27
C GLY A 236 18.93 17.11 -0.12
N ALA A 237 17.59 17.11 -0.19
CA ALA A 237 16.72 17.43 0.94
C ALA A 237 16.71 16.23 1.92
N PRO A 238 17.09 16.43 3.20
CA PRO A 238 17.09 15.37 4.21
C PRO A 238 15.68 15.03 4.73
N PHE A 239 14.71 15.94 4.56
CA PHE A 239 13.31 15.76 4.91
C PHE A 239 12.44 16.25 3.73
N HIS A 240 12.28 15.36 2.75
CA HIS A 240 11.36 15.53 1.63
C HIS A 240 10.08 14.76 1.91
N GLN A 241 8.94 15.34 1.53
CA GLN A 241 7.65 14.68 1.64
C GLN A 241 7.43 13.89 0.36
N GLY A 242 7.30 12.58 0.50
CA GLY A 242 6.96 11.70 -0.61
C GLY A 242 5.54 11.96 -1.12
N ASP A 243 5.21 11.30 -2.22
CA ASP A 243 3.91 11.41 -2.84
C ASP A 243 3.39 10.00 -3.15
N ALA A 244 2.09 9.79 -2.93
CA ALA A 244 1.44 8.50 -3.03
C ALA A 244 0.59 8.34 -4.31
N GLY A 245 -0.26 7.33 -4.38
CA GLY A 245 -1.29 7.23 -5.39
C GLY A 245 -1.65 5.80 -5.74
N LEU A 246 -2.88 5.63 -6.22
CA LEU A 246 -3.34 4.35 -6.75
C LEU A 246 -4.08 4.59 -8.06
N VAL A 247 -3.74 3.83 -9.09
CA VAL A 247 -4.56 3.72 -10.30
C VAL A 247 -4.88 2.24 -10.56
N ALA A 248 -6.15 1.96 -10.85
CA ALA A 248 -6.57 0.59 -11.15
C ALA A 248 -7.65 0.52 -12.22
N VAL A 249 -7.59 -0.56 -13.00
CA VAL A 249 -8.57 -0.92 -14.03
C VAL A 249 -9.04 -2.34 -13.77
N ILE A 250 -10.34 -2.56 -13.69
CA ILE A 250 -10.94 -3.86 -13.43
C ILE A 250 -11.77 -4.25 -14.65
N LYS A 251 -11.43 -5.40 -15.25
CA LYS A 251 -12.12 -5.97 -16.41
C LYS A 251 -12.86 -7.26 -16.05
N ASN A 252 -13.97 -7.54 -16.74
CA ASN A 252 -14.66 -8.83 -16.62
C ASN A 252 -14.04 -9.90 -17.55
N ALA A 253 -14.63 -11.10 -17.56
CA ALA A 253 -14.18 -12.22 -18.40
C ALA A 253 -14.25 -11.95 -19.91
N ALA A 254 -15.12 -11.03 -20.35
CA ALA A 254 -15.23 -10.60 -21.74
C ALA A 254 -14.19 -9.54 -22.13
N GLY A 255 -13.38 -9.06 -21.18
CA GLY A 255 -12.40 -8.00 -21.38
C GLY A 255 -12.98 -6.59 -21.32
N GLU A 256 -14.25 -6.44 -20.92
CA GLU A 256 -14.92 -5.15 -20.76
C GLU A 256 -14.47 -4.52 -19.43
N THR A 257 -14.14 -3.23 -19.45
CA THR A 257 -13.85 -2.45 -18.24
C THR A 257 -15.14 -2.26 -17.44
N VAL A 258 -15.16 -2.75 -16.20
CA VAL A 258 -16.32 -2.73 -15.31
C VAL A 258 -16.14 -1.81 -14.09
N SER A 259 -14.91 -1.37 -13.84
CA SER A 259 -14.57 -0.30 -12.90
C SER A 259 -13.19 0.23 -13.22
N ILE A 260 -13.02 1.55 -13.07
CA ILE A 260 -11.74 2.25 -13.03
C ILE A 260 -11.66 3.02 -11.72
N THR A 261 -10.45 3.40 -11.29
CA THR A 261 -10.29 4.36 -10.21
C THR A 261 -10.71 5.75 -10.67
N ASP A 262 -11.64 6.36 -9.94
CA ASP A 262 -12.21 7.68 -10.18
C ASP A 262 -12.83 8.25 -8.90
N GLU A 263 -13.37 9.48 -8.96
CA GLU A 263 -13.95 10.19 -7.81
C GLU A 263 -15.04 9.38 -7.06
N PRO A 264 -15.96 8.62 -7.70
CA PRO A 264 -16.93 7.76 -7.02
C PRO A 264 -16.40 6.74 -6.01
N TRP A 265 -15.12 6.37 -6.07
CA TRP A 265 -14.52 5.52 -5.03
C TRP A 265 -14.59 6.22 -3.67
N LYS A 266 -14.69 5.46 -2.59
CA LYS A 266 -14.50 5.98 -1.23
C LYS A 266 -13.02 5.93 -0.89
N ALA A 267 -12.50 6.93 -0.18
CA ALA A 267 -11.13 6.96 0.31
C ALA A 267 -11.06 7.63 1.69
N GLN A 268 -10.41 6.99 2.66
CA GLN A 268 -10.28 7.52 4.02
C GLN A 268 -8.87 7.30 4.56
N THR A 269 -8.21 8.38 5.00
CA THR A 269 -6.88 8.33 5.63
C THR A 269 -6.94 7.85 7.08
N PHE A 270 -5.94 7.08 7.52
CA PHE A 270 -5.77 6.54 8.87
C PHE A 270 -4.38 6.81 9.48
N TYR A 271 -3.45 7.32 8.68
CA TYR A 271 -2.13 7.80 9.11
C TYR A 271 -1.79 9.03 8.29
N VAL A 272 -1.53 10.16 8.96
CA VAL A 272 -1.18 11.43 8.31
C VAL A 272 0.15 11.92 8.84
N ALA A 273 1.13 12.10 7.96
CA ALA A 273 2.46 12.59 8.23
C ALA A 273 3.08 13.18 6.94
N PRO A 274 4.04 14.10 7.00
CA PRO A 274 4.51 14.84 8.17
C PRO A 274 3.57 15.97 8.57
N LEU A 275 3.43 16.24 9.88
CA LEU A 275 2.71 17.41 10.38
C LEU A 275 3.63 18.32 11.19
N LYS A 276 3.95 19.51 10.67
CA LYS A 276 4.76 20.51 11.42
C LYS A 276 4.10 20.89 12.74
N SER A 277 2.79 21.08 12.70
CA SER A 277 1.91 21.11 13.88
C SER A 277 0.61 20.39 13.55
N PRO A 278 -0.15 19.92 14.56
CA PRO A 278 -1.48 19.35 14.36
C PRO A 278 -2.49 20.28 13.68
N ASP A 279 -2.26 21.59 13.67
CA ASP A 279 -3.27 22.60 13.34
C ASP A 279 -3.64 22.65 11.85
N CYS A 280 -2.79 22.14 10.96
CA CYS A 280 -3.09 22.10 9.53
C CYS A 280 -4.06 20.96 9.16
N LEU A 281 -4.18 19.95 10.01
CA LEU A 281 -5.09 18.82 9.85
C LEU A 281 -6.48 19.23 10.37
N VAL A 282 -7.46 19.24 9.48
CA VAL A 282 -8.86 19.53 9.83
C VAL A 282 -9.62 18.22 9.99
N VAL A 283 -10.18 18.00 11.19
CA VAL A 283 -11.03 16.84 11.49
C VAL A 283 -12.44 17.31 11.78
N ASP A 284 -13.39 16.97 10.90
CA ASP A 284 -14.82 17.27 11.06
C ASP A 284 -15.65 16.00 10.82
N GLY A 285 -16.19 15.43 11.89
CA GLY A 285 -16.88 14.14 11.82
C GLY A 285 -15.95 13.02 11.33
N SER A 286 -16.27 12.44 10.17
CA SER A 286 -15.46 11.45 9.45
C SER A 286 -14.47 12.07 8.45
N HIS A 287 -14.60 13.37 8.16
CA HIS A 287 -13.68 14.05 7.27
C HIS A 287 -12.36 14.33 7.98
N ARG A 288 -11.26 13.89 7.36
CA ARG A 288 -9.88 14.07 7.82
C ARG A 288 -9.16 14.71 6.64
N ASP A 289 -8.93 16.01 6.72
CA ASP A 289 -8.42 16.82 5.61
C ASP A 289 -7.05 17.40 5.96
N SER A 290 -6.03 16.92 5.25
CA SER A 290 -4.64 17.35 5.33
C SER A 290 -4.19 18.19 4.12
N SER A 291 -5.10 18.53 3.21
CA SER A 291 -4.79 19.22 1.94
C SER A 291 -4.19 20.62 2.10
N LYS A 292 -4.35 21.22 3.29
CA LYS A 292 -3.81 22.56 3.62
C LYS A 292 -2.48 22.50 4.37
N CYS A 293 -1.96 21.31 4.67
CA CYS A 293 -0.65 21.16 5.27
C CYS A 293 0.45 21.53 4.25
N SER A 294 1.52 22.16 4.73
CA SER A 294 2.62 22.60 3.86
C SER A 294 3.35 21.42 3.25
N THR A 295 3.65 21.52 1.96
CA THR A 295 4.43 20.54 1.18
C THR A 295 5.88 20.96 0.93
N GLU A 296 6.36 21.97 1.65
CA GLU A 296 7.74 22.46 1.50
C GLU A 296 8.74 21.49 2.14
N ASP A 297 9.84 21.26 1.44
CA ASP A 297 11.02 20.60 1.99
C ASP A 297 11.57 21.38 3.18
N VAL A 298 12.12 20.66 4.15
CA VAL A 298 12.75 21.27 5.33
C VAL A 298 14.11 20.67 5.63
N GLU A 299 14.95 21.47 6.27
CA GLU A 299 16.27 21.03 6.73
C GLU A 299 16.18 20.06 7.91
N ASP A 300 15.16 20.21 8.76
CA ASP A 300 14.97 19.39 9.95
C ASP A 300 13.48 19.18 10.28
N GLY A 301 13.02 17.94 10.07
CA GLY A 301 11.68 17.46 10.39
C GLY A 301 11.63 16.55 11.64
N THR A 302 12.73 16.39 12.38
CA THR A 302 12.86 15.34 13.43
C THR A 302 11.89 15.46 14.60
N THR A 303 11.25 16.61 14.79
CA THR A 303 10.31 16.88 15.88
C THR A 303 8.87 17.04 15.41
N TRP A 304 8.59 16.73 14.14
CA TRP A 304 7.25 16.84 13.57
C TRP A 304 6.34 15.73 14.08
N PHE A 305 5.06 15.92 13.84
CA PHE A 305 3.98 15.07 14.33
C PHE A 305 3.46 14.16 13.24
N ALA A 306 2.75 13.13 13.68
CA ALA A 306 1.85 12.38 12.82
C ALA A 306 0.53 12.09 13.55
N ALA A 307 -0.55 11.95 12.79
CA ALA A 307 -1.89 11.67 13.29
C ALA A 307 -2.32 10.26 12.91
N HIS A 308 -2.90 9.52 13.86
CA HIS A 308 -3.26 8.12 13.69
C HIS A 308 -4.71 7.86 14.08
N TRP A 309 -5.36 6.97 13.35
CA TRP A 309 -6.68 6.44 13.66
C TRP A 309 -6.69 4.91 13.58
N PRO A 310 -7.46 4.22 14.43
CA PRO A 310 -7.61 2.78 14.29
C PRO A 310 -8.35 2.46 12.99
N ILE A 311 -7.87 1.42 12.31
CA ILE A 311 -8.55 0.86 11.14
C ILE A 311 -9.81 0.12 11.62
N PRO A 312 -11.01 0.42 11.06
CA PRO A 312 -12.22 -0.30 11.39
C PRO A 312 -12.08 -1.78 11.04
N GLN A 313 -12.56 -2.65 11.94
CA GLN A 313 -12.65 -4.07 11.64
C GLN A 313 -13.57 -4.29 10.44
N ASN A 314 -13.22 -5.27 9.60
CA ASN A 314 -14.01 -5.67 8.42
C ASN A 314 -14.30 -4.52 7.44
N TRP A 315 -13.49 -3.46 7.40
CA TRP A 315 -13.68 -2.31 6.49
C TRP A 315 -13.82 -2.72 5.01
N ALA A 316 -13.14 -3.80 4.61
CA ALA A 316 -13.18 -4.33 3.25
C ALA A 316 -14.39 -5.26 2.97
N ALA A 317 -15.17 -5.64 3.98
CA ALA A 317 -16.31 -6.54 3.83
C ALA A 317 -17.43 -5.92 2.98
N ALA A 318 -18.23 -6.77 2.31
CA ALA A 318 -19.28 -6.31 1.40
C ALA A 318 -20.40 -5.53 2.11
N ASP A 319 -20.66 -5.82 3.39
CA ASP A 319 -21.72 -5.21 4.18
C ASP A 319 -21.27 -3.97 4.97
N PHE A 320 -19.97 -3.64 4.97
CA PHE A 320 -19.42 -2.47 5.66
C PHE A 320 -20.02 -1.17 5.14
N LYS A 321 -20.40 -0.29 6.08
CA LYS A 321 -21.12 0.97 5.82
C LYS A 321 -20.14 2.13 5.70
N ASP A 322 -19.74 2.43 4.47
CA ASP A 322 -18.81 3.52 4.11
C ASP A 322 -19.51 4.82 3.66
N HIS A 323 -20.83 4.94 3.85
CA HIS A 323 -21.57 6.14 3.44
C HIS A 323 -21.07 7.43 4.12
N HIS A 324 -20.36 7.32 5.24
CA HIS A 324 -19.70 8.44 5.91
C HIS A 324 -18.28 8.71 5.40
N TRP A 325 -17.68 7.82 4.61
CA TRP A 325 -16.36 8.07 4.02
C TRP A 325 -16.49 9.06 2.87
N PRO A 326 -15.54 10.00 2.74
CA PRO A 326 -15.52 10.90 1.60
C PRO A 326 -15.25 10.12 0.31
N ASN A 327 -15.66 10.74 -0.79
CA ASN A 327 -15.23 10.30 -2.11
C ASN A 327 -13.71 10.48 -2.25
N ALA A 328 -13.10 9.73 -3.16
CA ALA A 328 -11.70 9.85 -3.46
C ALA A 328 -11.42 11.16 -4.21
N VAL A 329 -10.23 11.72 -3.99
CA VAL A 329 -9.74 12.86 -4.77
C VAL A 329 -8.93 12.31 -5.94
N THR A 330 -9.11 12.89 -7.13
CA THR A 330 -8.36 12.52 -8.32
C THR A 330 -7.14 13.41 -8.51
N PHE A 331 -6.04 12.81 -8.98
CA PHE A 331 -4.76 13.48 -9.23
C PHE A 331 -4.30 13.22 -10.66
N THR A 332 -3.49 14.13 -11.22
CA THR A 332 -2.97 14.01 -12.59
C THR A 332 -1.69 13.19 -12.62
N ASN A 333 -1.41 12.56 -13.76
CA ASN A 333 -0.16 11.81 -13.97
C ASN A 333 1.09 12.67 -13.75
N ASP A 334 1.01 13.97 -14.08
CA ASP A 334 2.07 14.94 -13.84
C ASP A 334 2.29 15.23 -12.36
N PHE A 335 1.20 15.28 -11.57
CA PHE A 335 1.29 15.52 -10.13
C PHE A 335 1.94 14.34 -9.41
N VAL A 336 1.57 13.11 -9.77
CA VAL A 336 2.15 11.86 -9.23
C VAL A 336 3.54 11.57 -9.81
N GLY A 337 3.96 12.27 -10.88
CA GLY A 337 5.30 12.10 -11.45
C GLY A 337 5.56 10.72 -12.08
N VAL A 338 4.55 10.11 -12.72
CA VAL A 338 4.65 8.75 -13.30
C VAL A 338 5.25 8.69 -14.71
N ASN A 339 5.50 9.84 -15.35
CA ASN A 339 5.96 9.95 -16.74
C ASN A 339 7.32 9.27 -17.04
N ASN A 340 8.07 8.86 -16.02
CA ASN A 340 9.33 8.15 -16.13
C ASN A 340 9.32 6.77 -15.47
N LYS A 341 8.14 6.20 -15.19
CA LYS A 341 7.97 4.91 -14.53
C LYS A 341 7.47 3.88 -15.56
N PRO A 342 8.33 2.98 -16.09
CA PRO A 342 7.91 1.97 -17.07
C PRO A 342 6.78 1.06 -16.59
N ALA A 343 6.70 0.83 -15.27
CA ALA A 343 5.59 0.14 -14.61
C ALA A 343 4.21 0.75 -14.91
N TYR A 344 4.16 2.06 -15.21
CA TYR A 344 2.98 2.78 -15.68
C TYR A 344 3.03 3.05 -17.19
N THR A 345 4.12 3.65 -17.69
CA THR A 345 4.20 4.17 -19.07
C THR A 345 4.16 3.08 -20.15
N ASN A 346 4.53 1.84 -19.82
CA ASN A 346 4.40 0.72 -20.76
C ASN A 346 2.93 0.28 -20.94
N PHE A 347 2.02 0.77 -20.10
CA PHE A 347 0.62 0.36 -20.05
C PHE A 347 -0.33 1.56 -20.09
N THR A 348 0.03 2.63 -20.81
CA THR A 348 -0.89 3.77 -21.03
C THR A 348 -2.16 3.35 -21.75
N ASP A 349 -2.09 2.37 -22.67
CA ASP A 349 -3.27 1.79 -23.33
C ASP A 349 -4.20 1.02 -22.36
N LEU A 350 -3.78 0.86 -21.11
CA LEU A 350 -4.56 0.25 -20.04
C LEU A 350 -4.96 1.29 -18.99
N PHE A 351 -4.01 1.99 -18.37
CA PHE A 351 -4.27 2.91 -17.26
C PHE A 351 -4.74 4.30 -17.74
N ASP A 352 -4.32 4.75 -18.92
CA ASP A 352 -4.59 6.08 -19.49
C ASP A 352 -5.30 5.95 -20.86
N ALA A 353 -6.15 4.92 -20.98
CA ALA A 353 -6.84 4.60 -22.22
C ALA A 353 -7.91 5.66 -22.51
N PRO A 354 -8.00 6.25 -23.73
CA PRO A 354 -8.94 7.34 -24.01
C PRO A 354 -10.43 7.02 -23.75
N ASP A 355 -10.81 5.74 -23.83
CA ASP A 355 -12.16 5.24 -23.61
C ASP A 355 -12.40 4.67 -22.19
N ALA A 356 -11.35 4.56 -21.37
CA ALA A 356 -11.39 4.04 -20.00
C ALA A 356 -10.24 4.62 -19.15
N ASP A 357 -10.12 5.94 -19.14
CA ASP A 357 -9.02 6.70 -18.52
C ASP A 357 -9.14 6.67 -17.00
N ALA A 358 -8.38 5.76 -16.37
CA ALA A 358 -8.36 5.59 -14.93
C ALA A 358 -7.55 6.71 -14.28
N LYS A 359 -8.11 7.32 -13.23
CA LYS A 359 -7.45 8.40 -12.50
C LYS A 359 -6.65 7.85 -11.35
N PHE A 360 -5.51 8.47 -11.07
CA PHE A 360 -4.88 8.34 -9.77
C PHE A 360 -5.85 8.85 -8.71
N ILE A 361 -6.11 8.03 -7.71
CA ILE A 361 -6.97 8.37 -6.59
C ILE A 361 -6.22 8.26 -5.27
N TRP A 362 -6.65 9.08 -4.31
CA TRP A 362 -6.22 9.01 -2.91
C TRP A 362 -7.28 9.66 -2.00
N SER A 363 -6.93 9.98 -0.75
CA SER A 363 -7.73 10.87 0.11
C SER A 363 -7.37 12.34 -0.12
N SER A 364 -7.52 13.21 0.89
CA SER A 364 -7.38 14.66 0.77
C SER A 364 -6.01 15.14 0.31
N SER A 365 -4.95 14.40 0.63
CA SER A 365 -3.58 14.77 0.31
C SER A 365 -2.78 13.54 -0.10
N LEU A 366 -2.30 13.55 -1.33
CA LEU A 366 -1.40 12.54 -1.86
C LEU A 366 0.00 12.60 -1.20
N VAL A 367 0.34 13.72 -0.55
CA VAL A 367 1.64 13.95 0.10
C VAL A 367 1.62 13.62 1.60
N HIS A 368 0.47 13.80 2.26
CA HIS A 368 0.39 13.71 3.73
C HIS A 368 -0.31 12.44 4.21
N ASP A 369 -1.21 11.87 3.42
CA ASP A 369 -2.04 10.74 3.86
C ASP A 369 -1.31 9.42 3.61
N ASN A 370 -0.50 8.96 4.57
CA ASN A 370 0.41 7.83 4.38
C ASN A 370 -0.25 6.44 4.48
N LEU A 371 -1.48 6.36 4.99
CA LEU A 371 -2.27 5.12 5.01
C LEU A 371 -3.71 5.44 4.65
N VAL A 372 -4.18 4.93 3.51
CA VAL A 372 -5.52 5.21 3.00
C VAL A 372 -6.25 3.92 2.69
N LEU A 373 -7.51 3.83 3.12
CA LEU A 373 -8.40 2.73 2.77
C LEU A 373 -9.38 3.21 1.70
N MET A 374 -9.41 2.50 0.57
CA MET A 374 -10.22 2.81 -0.60
C MET A 374 -11.24 1.72 -0.86
N ARG A 375 -12.45 2.08 -1.30
CA ARG A 375 -13.53 1.11 -1.59
C ARG A 375 -14.34 1.50 -2.81
N THR A 376 -14.78 0.48 -3.56
CA THR A 376 -15.83 0.62 -4.57
C THR A 376 -16.72 -0.63 -4.60
N THR A 377 -17.84 -0.57 -5.31
CA THR A 377 -18.68 -1.76 -5.55
C THR A 377 -19.10 -1.83 -7.01
N ILE A 378 -18.83 -2.97 -7.62
CA ILE A 378 -19.10 -3.25 -9.03
C ILE A 378 -20.47 -3.93 -9.15
N GLY A 379 -21.32 -3.41 -10.05
CA GLY A 379 -22.66 -3.94 -10.29
C GLY A 379 -23.66 -3.64 -9.18
N LYS A 380 -23.62 -2.41 -8.63
CA LYS A 380 -24.68 -1.88 -7.76
C LYS A 380 -26.01 -1.74 -8.49
#